data_AF-A0A7X9IHF8-F1
#
_entry.id   AF-A0A7X9IHF8-F1
#
_cell.length_a   1.000
_cell.length_b   1.000
_cell.length_c   1.000
_cell.angle_alpha   90.00
_cell.angle_beta   90.00
_cell.angle_gamma   90.00
#
_symmetry.space_group_name_H-M   'P 1'
#
loop_
_entity.id
_entity.type
_entity.pdbx_description
1 polymer ?
#
loop_
_entity_poly.entity_id
_entity_poly.type
_entity_poly.pdbx_seq_one_letter_code
_entity_poly.pdbx_strand_id
1 'polypeptide(L)'
;MPIEKHSGHSRRSRLWKVLVVLAVLAAPMNLTASPRGTDAPDAPDTGAPESLAVWRDWVLHDQPDQACPALGNDPGNRQCAFPARLTLTMDQAGAAFSMTVAVFAGSFVDLPRAERAWPKNVRLDGVPCPVADSPPAPAAPVPGNTPRVLLPPGEHLIEGRLDFAALPDALAVDPRTGLVELLRDGTALPFDLSADGRLRPAARQDAKREGDALTVKVFRLVRDGSPLTVTTAVTLNVSGMARRLVLEKLLPPDSVPLRAASPLPVAFGPDGSLFVQAGPGRFHL
;
A
#
# COMPACT_ATOMS: atom_id res chain seq x y z
N MET A 1 -14.96 24.84 72.83
CA MET A 1 -15.42 23.57 73.45
C MET A 1 -15.53 22.52 72.35
N PRO A 2 -15.16 21.27 72.63
CA PRO A 2 -14.09 20.55 71.93
C PRO A 2 -14.69 19.33 71.16
N ILE A 3 -14.05 18.29 70.63
CA ILE A 3 -12.94 17.45 71.09
C ILE A 3 -12.42 16.65 69.88
N GLU A 4 -11.13 16.40 70.01
CA GLU A 4 -10.17 15.62 69.28
C GLU A 4 -10.46 14.10 69.16
N LYS A 5 -9.62 13.44 68.36
CA LYS A 5 -9.43 12.00 68.21
C LYS A 5 -9.49 11.21 69.53
N HIS A 6 -9.93 9.95 69.45
CA HIS A 6 -9.38 8.91 70.33
C HIS A 6 -8.54 7.89 69.57
N SER A 7 -7.32 7.81 70.06
CA SER A 7 -6.21 6.93 69.72
C SER A 7 -6.35 5.57 70.42
N GLY A 8 -5.97 4.50 69.72
CA GLY A 8 -5.67 3.19 70.30
C GLY A 8 -4.16 3.02 70.43
N HIS A 9 -3.67 3.08 71.67
CA HIS A 9 -2.30 2.79 72.08
C HIS A 9 -1.95 1.31 71.93
N SER A 10 -0.68 1.00 71.66
CA SER A 10 -0.02 -0.13 72.33
C SER A 10 1.49 0.11 72.46
N ARG A 11 1.94 0.04 73.71
CA ARG A 11 3.30 0.25 74.21
C ARG A 11 4.13 -1.04 74.14
N ARG A 12 5.46 -0.88 74.07
CA ARG A 12 6.50 -1.57 74.89
C ARG A 12 7.87 -1.01 74.43
N SER A 13 8.60 -0.21 75.22
CA SER A 13 9.58 -0.57 76.28
C SER A 13 10.62 -1.60 75.77
N ARG A 14 11.96 -1.46 75.86
CA ARG A 14 12.85 -0.78 76.82
C ARG A 14 14.32 -0.97 76.33
N LEU A 15 15.20 -0.04 76.75
CA LEU A 15 16.62 -0.22 77.17
C LEU A 15 17.75 -0.47 76.13
N TRP A 16 18.48 0.62 75.85
CA TRP A 16 19.92 0.85 76.07
C TRP A 16 20.92 -0.31 75.91
N LYS A 17 21.82 -0.18 74.92
CA LYS A 17 23.30 -0.25 75.08
C LYS A 17 24.00 0.27 73.83
N VAL A 18 24.94 1.18 74.06
CA VAL A 18 25.83 1.80 73.07
C VAL A 18 26.95 0.82 72.72
N LEU A 19 27.22 0.65 71.43
CA LEU A 19 28.50 0.16 70.93
C LEU A 19 28.75 0.80 69.56
N VAL A 20 29.69 1.74 69.54
CA VAL A 20 30.21 2.39 68.33
C VAL A 20 31.14 1.40 67.64
N VAL A 21 30.79 0.99 66.41
CA VAL A 21 31.71 0.35 65.48
C VAL A 21 31.61 1.10 64.17
N LEU A 22 32.70 1.78 63.79
CA LEU A 22 32.91 2.34 62.47
C LEU A 22 32.96 1.19 61.46
N ALA A 23 31.96 1.07 60.60
CA ALA A 23 31.98 0.18 59.44
C ALA A 23 31.95 1.05 58.17
N VAL A 24 33.11 1.15 57.51
CA VAL A 24 33.24 1.65 56.15
C VAL A 24 32.53 0.67 55.22
N LEU A 25 31.32 1.00 54.77
CA LEU A 25 30.59 0.24 53.76
C LEU A 25 30.94 0.81 52.38
N ALA A 26 31.78 0.06 51.67
CA ALA A 26 31.95 0.18 50.23
C ALA A 26 30.58 -0.02 49.56
N ALA A 27 30.07 1.01 48.90
CA ALA A 27 28.88 0.90 48.06
C ALA A 27 29.23 0.08 46.81
N PRO A 28 28.57 -1.06 46.54
CA PRO A 28 28.63 -1.65 45.21
C PRO A 28 27.87 -0.73 44.26
N MET A 29 28.59 -0.14 43.30
CA MET A 29 28.02 0.44 42.10
C MET A 29 27.29 -0.69 41.35
N ASN A 30 26.00 -0.85 41.63
CA ASN A 30 25.15 -1.70 40.82
C ASN A 30 24.95 -0.99 39.47
N LEU A 31 25.72 -1.40 38.46
CA LEU A 31 25.39 -1.12 37.06
C LEU A 31 24.01 -1.69 36.78
N THR A 32 23.00 -0.85 36.75
CA THR A 32 21.72 -1.18 36.11
C THR A 32 21.98 -1.34 34.63
N ALA A 33 21.98 -2.58 34.14
CA ALA A 33 21.95 -2.87 32.72
C ALA A 33 20.67 -2.24 32.13
N SER A 34 20.83 -1.29 31.21
CA SER A 34 19.70 -0.78 30.42
C SER A 34 19.01 -1.96 29.72
N PRO A 35 17.66 -1.99 29.69
CA PRO A 35 16.97 -2.92 28.80
C PRO A 35 17.42 -2.62 27.37
N ARG A 36 17.96 -3.64 26.69
CA ARG A 36 18.18 -3.58 25.25
C ARG A 36 16.85 -3.24 24.60
N GLY A 37 16.86 -2.19 23.78
CA GLY A 37 15.71 -1.80 22.98
C GLY A 37 15.19 -3.00 22.21
N THR A 38 13.86 -3.13 22.20
CA THR A 38 13.12 -3.99 21.27
C THR A 38 13.65 -3.82 19.86
N ASP A 39 13.99 -4.94 19.21
CA ASP A 39 14.32 -5.02 17.80
C ASP A 39 13.24 -4.30 16.99
N ALA A 40 13.59 -3.11 16.50
CA ALA A 40 12.87 -2.47 15.41
C ALA A 40 13.11 -3.31 14.15
N PRO A 41 12.11 -3.46 13.26
CA PRO A 41 12.30 -4.17 12.01
C PRO A 41 13.53 -3.60 11.28
N ASP A 42 14.42 -4.50 10.82
CA ASP A 42 15.69 -4.17 10.18
C ASP A 42 15.50 -3.07 9.13
N ALA A 43 16.00 -1.88 9.44
CA ALA A 43 15.98 -0.75 8.52
C ALA A 43 16.86 -1.10 7.32
N PRO A 44 16.48 -0.68 6.09
CA PRO A 44 17.26 -0.97 4.89
C PRO A 44 18.70 -0.45 5.05
N ASP A 45 19.68 -1.25 4.64
CA ASP A 45 21.09 -0.88 4.62
C ASP A 45 21.27 0.36 3.73
N THR A 46 21.47 1.51 4.35
CA THR A 46 21.61 2.80 3.67
C THR A 46 23.00 3.00 3.07
N GLY A 47 23.93 2.04 3.23
CA GLY A 47 25.33 2.21 2.84
C GLY A 47 26.05 3.31 3.62
N ALA A 48 25.45 3.80 4.71
CA ALA A 48 26.00 4.84 5.56
C ALA A 48 26.93 4.22 6.62
N PRO A 49 28.13 4.77 6.86
CA PRO A 49 28.99 4.32 7.96
C PRO A 49 28.28 4.37 9.32
N GLU A 50 28.58 3.40 10.20
CA GLU A 50 27.97 3.30 11.54
C GLU A 50 28.11 4.59 12.36
N SER A 51 29.22 5.32 12.19
CA SER A 51 29.45 6.62 12.84
C SER A 51 28.39 7.68 12.52
N LEU A 52 27.67 7.54 11.40
CA LEU A 52 26.60 8.44 10.98
C LEU A 52 25.20 7.99 11.43
N ALA A 53 25.06 6.79 12.01
CA ALA A 53 23.77 6.27 12.44
C ALA A 53 23.08 7.20 13.46
N VAL A 54 23.86 7.85 14.34
CA VAL A 54 23.35 8.80 15.35
C VAL A 54 22.69 10.05 14.74
N TRP A 55 22.98 10.38 13.48
CA TRP A 55 22.42 11.54 12.80
C TRP A 55 21.20 11.20 11.94
N ARG A 56 20.89 9.91 11.75
CA ARG A 56 19.85 9.46 10.82
C ARG A 56 18.49 10.11 11.09
N ASP A 57 18.04 10.07 12.34
CA ASP A 57 16.72 10.59 12.69
C ASP A 57 16.66 12.12 12.57
N TRP A 58 17.79 12.81 12.79
CA TRP A 58 17.90 14.26 12.59
C TRP A 58 17.86 14.62 11.10
N VAL A 59 18.59 13.88 10.25
CA VAL A 59 18.59 14.09 8.78
C VAL A 59 17.21 13.79 8.18
N LEU A 60 16.51 12.77 8.70
CA LEU A 60 15.20 12.34 8.20
C LEU A 60 14.01 13.04 8.87
N HIS A 61 14.24 13.98 9.78
CA HIS A 61 13.19 14.60 10.60
C HIS A 61 12.04 15.17 9.77
N ASP A 62 12.35 15.92 8.72
CA ASP A 62 11.37 16.55 7.81
C ASP A 62 11.12 15.70 6.54
N GLN A 63 11.48 14.43 6.58
CA GLN A 63 11.46 13.52 5.44
C GLN A 63 10.72 12.21 5.78
N PRO A 64 9.44 12.28 6.21
CA PRO A 64 8.69 11.12 6.69
C PRO A 64 8.54 10.02 5.61
N ASP A 65 8.58 10.40 4.34
CA ASP A 65 8.35 9.51 3.21
C ASP A 65 9.62 8.81 2.70
N GLN A 66 10.80 9.09 3.27
CA GLN A 66 12.06 8.45 2.82
C GLN A 66 12.09 6.94 3.08
N ALA A 67 11.34 6.47 4.07
CA ALA A 67 11.14 5.05 4.33
C ALA A 67 10.27 4.37 3.25
N CYS A 68 9.54 5.14 2.45
CA CYS A 68 8.60 4.61 1.48
C CYS A 68 9.30 4.18 0.18
N PRO A 69 8.95 3.02 -0.39
CA PRO A 69 9.49 2.56 -1.66
C PRO A 69 9.30 3.59 -2.79
N ALA A 70 10.33 3.74 -3.63
CA ALA A 70 10.25 4.49 -4.87
C ALA A 70 9.43 3.74 -5.92
N LEU A 71 8.64 4.47 -6.69
CA LEU A 71 7.85 3.92 -7.79
C LEU A 71 8.68 3.87 -9.07
N GLY A 72 8.99 2.65 -9.53
CA GLY A 72 9.82 2.43 -10.71
C GLY A 72 11.24 2.95 -10.51
N ASN A 73 11.76 3.70 -11.48
CA ASN A 73 13.12 4.23 -11.46
C ASN A 73 13.19 5.72 -11.06
N ASP A 74 12.13 6.26 -10.46
CA ASP A 74 12.08 7.65 -10.00
C ASP A 74 12.17 7.71 -8.46
N PRO A 75 13.35 8.00 -7.88
CA PRO A 75 13.54 8.03 -6.43
C PRO A 75 12.80 9.20 -5.75
N GLY A 76 12.35 10.20 -6.51
CA GLY A 76 11.55 11.31 -6.00
C GLY A 76 10.07 10.98 -5.89
N ASN A 77 9.60 9.95 -6.61
CA ASN A 77 8.21 9.51 -6.59
C ASN A 77 8.06 8.30 -5.67
N ARG A 78 7.65 8.52 -4.43
CA ARG A 78 7.53 7.48 -3.41
C ARG A 78 6.07 7.20 -3.06
N GLN A 79 5.79 5.94 -2.71
CA GLN A 79 4.46 5.52 -2.29
C GLN A 79 4.53 4.90 -0.90
N CYS A 80 3.83 5.50 0.05
CA CYS A 80 3.88 5.08 1.45
C CYS A 80 2.81 4.06 1.83
N ALA A 81 1.74 3.92 1.03
CA ALA A 81 0.71 2.92 1.22
C ALA A 81 0.45 2.16 -0.07
N PHE A 82 0.47 0.83 0.00
CA PHE A 82 0.24 -0.08 -1.11
C PHE A 82 -0.97 -0.97 -0.80
N PRO A 83 -2.15 -0.65 -1.35
CA PRO A 83 -3.29 -1.55 -1.30
C PRO A 83 -2.95 -2.81 -2.12
N ALA A 84 -2.70 -3.92 -1.44
CA ALA A 84 -2.19 -5.13 -2.08
C ALA A 84 -3.30 -5.93 -2.75
N ARG A 85 -4.42 -6.11 -2.05
CA ARG A 85 -5.57 -6.90 -2.50
C ARG A 85 -6.86 -6.25 -2.01
N LEU A 86 -7.86 -6.22 -2.87
CA LEU A 86 -9.24 -5.85 -2.55
C LEU A 86 -10.18 -6.96 -3.03
N THR A 87 -10.98 -7.50 -2.11
CA THR A 87 -12.09 -8.41 -2.43
C THR A 87 -13.41 -7.70 -2.16
N LEU A 88 -14.27 -7.64 -3.17
CA LEU A 88 -15.62 -7.09 -3.10
C LEU A 88 -16.63 -8.24 -3.23
N THR A 89 -17.40 -8.51 -2.18
CA THR A 89 -18.46 -9.52 -2.20
C THR A 89 -19.81 -8.84 -2.26
N MET A 90 -20.45 -8.93 -3.42
CA MET A 90 -21.74 -8.32 -3.68
C MET A 90 -22.89 -9.23 -3.28
N ASP A 91 -23.93 -8.61 -2.74
CA ASP A 91 -25.23 -9.20 -2.48
C ASP A 91 -26.36 -8.27 -3.00
N GLN A 92 -27.61 -8.59 -2.68
CA GLN A 92 -28.77 -7.81 -3.14
C GLN A 92 -28.87 -6.40 -2.53
N ALA A 93 -28.18 -6.14 -1.42
CA ALA A 93 -28.29 -4.91 -0.64
C ALA A 93 -27.01 -4.07 -0.63
N GLY A 94 -25.93 -4.54 -1.27
CA GLY A 94 -24.65 -3.86 -1.23
C GLY A 94 -23.45 -4.70 -1.62
N ALA A 95 -22.29 -4.30 -1.12
CA ALA A 95 -21.05 -5.04 -1.23
C ALA A 95 -20.26 -4.97 0.08
N ALA A 96 -19.90 -6.13 0.63
CA ALA A 96 -18.85 -6.21 1.65
C ALA A 96 -17.49 -6.07 0.97
N PHE A 97 -16.55 -5.37 1.61
CA PHE A 97 -15.18 -5.27 1.12
C PHE A 97 -14.19 -5.71 2.19
N SER A 98 -13.09 -6.32 1.73
CA SER A 98 -11.94 -6.69 2.53
C SER A 98 -10.68 -6.31 1.74
N MET A 99 -9.81 -5.51 2.35
CA MET A 99 -8.65 -4.92 1.69
C MET A 99 -7.40 -5.07 2.56
N THR A 100 -6.34 -5.69 2.02
CA THR A 100 -5.04 -5.76 2.69
C THR A 100 -4.12 -4.66 2.18
N VAL A 101 -3.44 -3.97 3.08
CA VAL A 101 -2.61 -2.80 2.75
C VAL A 101 -1.27 -2.86 3.49
N ALA A 102 -0.19 -2.68 2.74
CA ALA A 102 1.15 -2.47 3.30
C ALA A 102 1.43 -0.96 3.43
N VAL A 103 1.82 -0.50 4.61
CA VAL A 103 2.09 0.91 4.91
C VAL A 103 3.50 1.08 5.46
N PHE A 104 4.29 1.97 4.86
CA PHE A 104 5.70 2.21 5.19
C PHE A 104 5.89 3.47 6.06
N ALA A 105 5.00 4.45 5.90
CA ALA A 105 4.92 5.65 6.73
C ALA A 105 3.43 5.99 6.94
N GLY A 106 3.08 6.61 8.06
CA GLY A 106 1.68 6.90 8.40
C GLY A 106 0.94 7.59 7.26
N SER A 107 -0.09 6.94 6.71
CA SER A 107 -0.68 7.32 5.42
C SER A 107 -2.19 7.18 5.41
N PHE A 108 -2.84 8.08 4.67
CA PHE A 108 -4.25 7.90 4.32
C PHE A 108 -4.40 6.90 3.18
N VAL A 109 -5.40 6.03 3.31
CA VAL A 109 -5.76 5.02 2.31
C VAL A 109 -7.20 5.21 1.90
N ASP A 110 -7.43 5.25 0.59
CA ASP A 110 -8.75 5.45 -0.01
C ASP A 110 -9.57 4.16 0.12
N LEU A 111 -10.80 4.29 0.59
CA LEU A 111 -11.73 3.18 0.70
C LEU A 111 -12.59 3.03 -0.56
N PRO A 112 -13.06 1.81 -0.86
CA PRO A 112 -14.08 1.62 -1.88
C PRO A 112 -15.31 2.50 -1.62
N ARG A 113 -15.91 3.04 -2.69
CA ARG A 113 -17.17 3.79 -2.62
C ARG A 113 -17.98 3.68 -3.91
N ALA A 114 -19.24 4.11 -3.87
CA ALA A 114 -20.07 4.26 -5.06
C ALA A 114 -20.83 5.60 -5.07
N GLU A 115 -21.49 5.90 -6.18
CA GLU A 115 -22.40 7.04 -6.25
C GLU A 115 -23.53 6.82 -5.23
N ARG A 116 -23.54 7.63 -4.16
CA ARG A 116 -24.45 7.53 -3.01
C ARG A 116 -24.23 6.34 -2.06
N ALA A 117 -23.12 5.61 -2.17
CA ALA A 117 -22.76 4.56 -1.24
C ALA A 117 -21.43 4.89 -0.54
N TRP A 118 -21.51 5.27 0.73
CA TRP A 118 -20.36 5.49 1.60
C TRP A 118 -20.02 4.19 2.35
N PRO A 119 -18.73 3.89 2.59
CA PRO A 119 -18.35 2.73 3.40
C PRO A 119 -18.85 2.88 4.85
N LYS A 120 -19.46 1.82 5.36
CA LYS A 120 -19.98 1.71 6.72
C LYS A 120 -19.36 0.51 7.44
N ASN A 121 -19.48 0.52 8.76
CA ASN A 121 -18.98 -0.54 9.64
C ASN A 121 -17.50 -0.85 9.39
N VAL A 122 -16.71 0.20 9.09
CA VAL A 122 -15.31 0.05 8.73
C VAL A 122 -14.51 -0.40 9.95
N ARG A 123 -13.70 -1.43 9.76
CA ARG A 123 -12.79 -1.98 10.76
C ARG A 123 -11.39 -2.00 10.22
N LEU A 124 -10.44 -1.61 11.06
CA LEU A 124 -9.01 -1.77 10.87
C LEU A 124 -8.55 -2.87 11.83
N ASP A 125 -8.04 -3.97 11.29
CA ASP A 125 -7.57 -5.13 12.06
C ASP A 125 -8.62 -5.63 13.07
N GLY A 126 -9.88 -5.67 12.63
CA GLY A 126 -11.03 -6.10 13.43
C GLY A 126 -11.63 -5.03 14.37
N VAL A 127 -10.94 -3.90 14.56
CA VAL A 127 -11.36 -2.80 15.44
C VAL A 127 -12.09 -1.72 14.65
N PRO A 128 -13.25 -1.20 15.12
CA PRO A 128 -13.95 -0.10 14.45
C PRO A 128 -13.03 1.12 14.23
N CYS A 129 -13.02 1.63 12.99
CA CYS A 129 -12.13 2.71 12.56
C CYS A 129 -12.95 3.89 11.99
N PRO A 130 -12.66 5.15 12.40
CA PRO A 130 -13.31 6.31 11.83
C PRO A 130 -12.90 6.52 10.36
N VAL A 131 -13.87 6.84 9.52
CA VAL A 131 -13.64 7.18 8.11
C VAL A 131 -13.58 8.70 7.98
N ALA A 132 -12.44 9.20 7.54
CA ALA A 132 -12.24 10.59 7.19
C ALA A 132 -12.80 10.88 5.79
N ASP A 133 -13.19 12.13 5.60
CA ASP A 133 -13.66 12.64 4.33
C ASP A 133 -12.60 13.57 3.70
N SER A 134 -12.43 13.53 2.38
CA SER A 134 -11.49 14.37 1.65
C SER A 134 -12.15 14.86 0.36
N PRO A 135 -11.95 16.14 -0.03
CA PRO A 135 -12.47 16.66 -1.29
C PRO A 135 -12.15 15.72 -2.47
N PRO A 136 -13.05 15.58 -3.46
CA PRO A 136 -12.81 14.73 -4.61
C PRO A 136 -11.52 15.16 -5.32
N ALA A 137 -10.71 14.18 -5.74
CA ALA A 137 -9.61 14.45 -6.65
C ALA A 137 -10.16 15.10 -7.94
N PRO A 138 -9.41 15.98 -8.63
CA PRO A 138 -9.84 16.63 -9.88
C PRO A 138 -10.27 15.65 -10.99
N ALA A 139 -9.88 14.37 -10.88
CA ALA A 139 -10.25 13.27 -11.76
C ALA A 139 -10.89 12.10 -11.00
N ALA A 140 -11.63 12.38 -9.92
CA ALA A 140 -12.25 11.32 -9.11
C ALA A 140 -13.16 10.43 -10.00
N PRO A 141 -13.00 9.10 -9.94
CA PRO A 141 -13.66 8.17 -10.87
C PRO A 141 -15.19 8.11 -10.70
N VAL A 142 -15.70 8.55 -9.54
CA VAL A 142 -17.13 8.62 -9.22
C VAL A 142 -17.41 9.97 -8.52
N PRO A 143 -18.56 10.62 -8.75
CA PRO A 143 -18.92 11.88 -8.08
C PRO A 143 -18.95 11.74 -6.53
N GLY A 144 -18.66 12.84 -5.83
CA GLY A 144 -18.64 12.89 -4.37
C GLY A 144 -17.24 12.73 -3.77
N ASN A 145 -17.15 12.99 -2.46
CA ASN A 145 -15.88 13.02 -1.75
C ASN A 145 -15.26 11.62 -1.57
N THR A 146 -13.98 11.57 -1.18
CA THR A 146 -13.23 10.32 -1.05
C THR A 146 -13.11 9.88 0.42
N PRO A 147 -13.69 8.73 0.80
CA PRO A 147 -13.53 8.14 2.14
C PRO A 147 -12.12 7.63 2.31
N ARG A 148 -11.50 7.96 3.45
CA ARG A 148 -10.14 7.56 3.77
C ARG A 148 -10.01 7.09 5.20
N VAL A 149 -9.08 6.19 5.44
CA VAL A 149 -8.65 5.80 6.79
C VAL A 149 -7.17 6.09 6.96
N LEU A 150 -6.78 6.56 8.14
CA LEU A 150 -5.37 6.80 8.47
C LEU A 150 -4.79 5.51 9.06
N LEU A 151 -3.75 4.97 8.43
CA LEU A 151 -3.07 3.76 8.87
C LEU A 151 -1.67 4.11 9.39
N PRO A 152 -1.24 3.52 10.53
CA PRO A 152 0.16 3.55 10.93
C PRO A 152 1.02 2.68 9.98
N PRO A 153 2.36 2.72 10.08
CA PRO A 153 3.21 1.77 9.38
C PRO A 153 2.93 0.32 9.80
N GLY A 154 2.87 -0.59 8.83
CA GLY A 154 2.57 -2.01 9.03
C GLY A 154 1.74 -2.62 7.92
N GLU A 155 1.44 -3.91 8.07
CA GLU A 155 0.46 -4.63 7.25
C GLU A 155 -0.90 -4.57 7.96
N HIS A 156 -1.93 -4.21 7.21
CA HIS A 156 -3.26 -3.95 7.77
C HIS A 156 -4.36 -4.63 6.95
N LEU A 157 -5.40 -5.08 7.65
CA LEU A 157 -6.66 -5.53 7.06
C LEU A 157 -7.74 -4.47 7.32
N ILE A 158 -8.31 -3.94 6.25
CA ILE A 158 -9.46 -3.05 6.31
C ILE A 158 -10.70 -3.78 5.80
N GLU A 159 -11.75 -3.82 6.60
CA GLU A 159 -13.03 -4.42 6.24
C GLU A 159 -14.16 -3.42 6.38
N GLY A 160 -15.22 -3.59 5.60
CA GLY A 160 -16.42 -2.76 5.71
C GLY A 160 -17.49 -3.14 4.71
N ARG A 161 -18.49 -2.28 4.57
CA ARG A 161 -19.62 -2.50 3.66
C ARG A 161 -20.06 -1.23 2.96
N LEU A 162 -20.39 -1.37 1.69
CA LEU A 162 -21.12 -0.38 0.91
C LEU A 162 -22.58 -0.81 0.84
N ASP A 163 -23.48 0.05 1.28
CA ASP A 163 -24.92 -0.18 1.14
C ASP A 163 -25.45 0.61 -0.05
N PHE A 164 -26.07 -0.07 -1.00
CA PHE A 164 -26.75 0.55 -2.13
C PHE A 164 -28.05 -0.20 -2.44
N ALA A 165 -29.13 0.56 -2.68
CA ALA A 165 -30.45 -0.01 -2.94
C ALA A 165 -30.56 -0.67 -4.33
N ALA A 166 -29.72 -0.24 -5.27
CA ALA A 166 -29.57 -0.82 -6.59
C ALA A 166 -28.07 -0.84 -6.93
N LEU A 167 -27.67 -1.79 -7.78
CA LEU A 167 -26.29 -1.90 -8.22
C LEU A 167 -25.83 -0.58 -8.87
N PRO A 168 -24.77 0.08 -8.35
CA PRO A 168 -24.25 1.27 -9.00
C PRO A 168 -23.62 0.95 -10.37
N ASP A 169 -23.64 1.95 -11.25
CA ASP A 169 -22.97 1.89 -12.55
C ASP A 169 -21.46 1.59 -12.43
N ALA A 170 -20.85 2.08 -11.35
CA ALA A 170 -19.45 1.82 -11.02
C ALA A 170 -19.18 1.95 -9.52
N LEU A 171 -18.18 1.19 -9.08
CA LEU A 171 -17.52 1.33 -7.79
C LEU A 171 -16.18 2.04 -8.01
N ALA A 172 -15.88 3.05 -7.21
CA ALA A 172 -14.55 3.63 -7.13
C ALA A 172 -13.71 2.81 -6.15
N VAL A 173 -12.52 2.40 -6.58
CA VAL A 173 -11.50 1.74 -5.77
C VAL A 173 -10.17 2.49 -5.95
N ASP A 174 -9.20 2.26 -5.06
CA ASP A 174 -7.88 2.88 -5.22
C ASP A 174 -7.21 2.33 -6.50
N PRO A 175 -6.84 3.18 -7.49
CA PRO A 175 -6.20 2.73 -8.73
C PRO A 175 -4.83 2.09 -8.53
N ARG A 176 -4.23 2.27 -7.34
CA ARG A 176 -2.95 1.64 -6.95
C ARG A 176 -3.14 0.22 -6.40
N THR A 177 -4.37 -0.27 -6.33
CA THR A 177 -4.65 -1.61 -5.82
C THR A 177 -4.05 -2.68 -6.72
N GLY A 178 -3.18 -3.52 -6.18
CA GLY A 178 -2.46 -4.54 -6.96
C GLY A 178 -3.38 -5.62 -7.55
N LEU A 179 -4.27 -6.19 -6.73
CA LEU A 179 -5.21 -7.23 -7.14
C LEU A 179 -6.62 -6.93 -6.67
N VAL A 180 -7.59 -7.02 -7.59
CA VAL A 180 -9.01 -6.84 -7.29
C VAL A 180 -9.79 -8.10 -7.64
N GLU A 181 -10.65 -8.53 -6.72
CA GLU A 181 -11.57 -9.65 -6.91
C GLU A 181 -13.00 -9.16 -6.67
N LEU A 182 -13.91 -9.53 -7.59
CA LEU A 182 -15.33 -9.28 -7.45
C LEU A 182 -16.07 -10.61 -7.36
N LEU A 183 -16.84 -10.77 -6.29
CA LEU A 183 -17.64 -11.95 -6.02
C LEU A 183 -19.12 -11.55 -5.98
N ARG A 184 -20.00 -12.42 -6.45
CA ARG A 184 -21.44 -12.35 -6.23
C ARG A 184 -21.93 -13.73 -5.80
N ASP A 185 -22.60 -13.79 -4.66
CA ASP A 185 -23.10 -15.04 -4.08
C ASP A 185 -22.01 -16.14 -4.00
N GLY A 186 -20.78 -15.74 -3.63
CA GLY A 186 -19.61 -16.61 -3.52
C GLY A 186 -18.96 -17.01 -4.85
N THR A 187 -19.49 -16.57 -6.00
CA THR A 187 -18.94 -16.87 -7.33
C THR A 187 -18.20 -15.67 -7.90
N ALA A 188 -17.05 -15.90 -8.53
CA ALA A 188 -16.31 -14.84 -9.22
C ALA A 188 -17.16 -14.20 -10.34
N LEU A 189 -17.28 -12.88 -10.29
CA LEU A 189 -18.01 -12.06 -11.25
C LEU A 189 -17.02 -11.31 -12.13
N PRO A 190 -17.07 -11.43 -13.46
CA PRO A 190 -16.26 -10.62 -14.36
C PRO A 190 -16.52 -9.12 -14.17
N PHE A 191 -15.49 -8.30 -14.33
CA PHE A 191 -15.57 -6.86 -14.22
C PHE A 191 -14.55 -6.17 -15.13
N ASP A 192 -14.85 -4.92 -15.48
CA ASP A 192 -13.89 -4.01 -16.10
C ASP A 192 -13.35 -3.06 -15.02
N LEU A 193 -12.04 -2.86 -14.98
CA LEU A 193 -11.37 -1.89 -14.11
C LEU A 193 -10.57 -0.91 -14.97
N SER A 194 -10.95 0.36 -14.91
CA SER A 194 -10.23 1.43 -15.62
C SER A 194 -8.99 1.90 -14.85
N ALA A 195 -8.07 2.56 -15.57
CA ALA A 195 -6.81 3.07 -14.99
C ALA A 195 -7.01 4.10 -13.87
N ASP A 196 -8.15 4.80 -13.85
CA ASP A 196 -8.56 5.74 -12.80
C ASP A 196 -9.28 5.06 -11.62
N GLY A 197 -9.36 3.72 -11.59
CA GLY A 197 -9.91 2.98 -10.45
C GLY A 197 -11.43 2.81 -10.48
N ARG A 198 -12.06 2.88 -11.66
CA ARG A 198 -13.51 2.68 -11.81
C ARG A 198 -13.80 1.22 -12.15
N LEU A 199 -14.38 0.48 -11.20
CA LEU A 199 -14.77 -0.92 -11.34
C LEU A 199 -16.23 -1.02 -11.78
N ARG A 200 -16.49 -1.70 -12.89
CA ARG A 200 -17.84 -1.94 -13.43
C ARG A 200 -18.09 -3.45 -13.55
N PRO A 201 -19.12 -4.01 -12.89
CA PRO A 201 -19.50 -5.39 -13.12
C PRO A 201 -19.83 -5.60 -14.60
N ALA A 202 -19.21 -6.58 -15.22
CA ALA A 202 -19.48 -6.93 -16.60
C ALA A 202 -20.60 -7.98 -16.64
N ALA A 203 -21.52 -7.84 -17.61
CA ALA A 203 -22.43 -8.95 -17.91
C ALA A 203 -21.59 -10.17 -18.29
N ARG A 204 -22.00 -11.36 -17.86
CA ARG A 204 -21.47 -12.62 -18.39
C ARG A 204 -21.87 -12.69 -19.86
N GLN A 205 -21.08 -12.05 -20.72
CA GLN A 205 -21.14 -12.36 -22.12
C GLN A 205 -20.62 -13.79 -22.19
N ASP A 206 -21.52 -14.72 -22.56
CA ASP A 206 -21.09 -15.90 -23.28
C ASP A 206 -20.45 -15.37 -24.56
N ALA A 207 -19.18 -14.97 -24.44
CA ALA A 207 -18.38 -14.56 -25.56
C ALA A 207 -18.34 -15.78 -26.46
N LYS A 208 -19.15 -15.73 -27.53
CA LYS A 208 -18.86 -16.45 -28.76
C LYS A 208 -17.36 -16.24 -28.95
N ARG A 209 -16.58 -17.33 -28.87
CA ARG A 209 -15.12 -17.31 -29.03
C ARG A 209 -14.80 -16.69 -30.39
N GLU A 210 -14.75 -15.37 -30.45
CA GLU A 210 -13.91 -14.69 -31.42
C GLU A 210 -12.49 -15.06 -31.03
N GLY A 211 -11.77 -15.64 -31.98
CA GLY A 211 -10.45 -16.18 -31.76
C GLY A 211 -9.51 -15.13 -31.17
N ASP A 212 -8.50 -15.62 -30.47
CA ASP A 212 -7.38 -14.82 -30.01
C ASP A 212 -6.76 -14.06 -31.19
N ALA A 213 -6.85 -12.73 -31.19
CA ALA A 213 -6.20 -11.88 -32.18
C ALA A 213 -5.28 -10.88 -31.49
N LEU A 214 -4.19 -10.53 -32.18
CA LEU A 214 -3.22 -9.54 -31.75
C LEU A 214 -2.84 -8.69 -32.95
N THR A 215 -3.05 -7.38 -32.84
CA THR A 215 -2.48 -6.40 -33.77
C THR A 215 -1.42 -5.59 -33.05
N VAL A 216 -0.22 -5.55 -33.61
CA VAL A 216 0.91 -4.76 -33.12
C VAL A 216 1.24 -3.69 -34.16
N LYS A 217 1.29 -2.42 -33.74
CA LYS A 217 1.83 -1.33 -34.55
C LYS A 217 3.05 -0.77 -33.86
N VAL A 218 4.16 -0.67 -34.58
CA VAL A 218 5.44 -0.17 -34.04
C VAL A 218 5.79 1.11 -34.77
N PHE A 219 6.08 2.15 -33.99
CA PHE A 219 6.56 3.44 -34.47
C PHE A 219 7.94 3.67 -33.88
N ARG A 220 8.86 4.18 -34.69
CA ARG A 220 10.23 4.45 -34.25
C ARG A 220 10.60 5.88 -34.60
N LEU A 221 11.09 6.60 -33.60
CA LEU A 221 11.76 7.89 -33.78
C LEU A 221 13.25 7.67 -33.60
N VAL A 222 14.03 7.90 -34.66
CA VAL A 222 15.49 7.90 -34.59
C VAL A 222 15.94 9.34 -34.36
N ARG A 223 16.71 9.55 -33.29
CA ARG A 223 17.39 10.82 -33.03
C ARG A 223 18.88 10.62 -33.24
N ASP A 224 19.38 11.28 -34.27
CA ASP A 224 20.81 11.37 -34.52
C ASP A 224 21.49 12.15 -33.38
N GLY A 225 22.67 11.69 -32.97
CA GLY A 225 23.37 12.16 -31.79
C GLY A 225 24.53 11.24 -31.41
N SER A 226 25.30 11.66 -30.41
CA SER A 226 26.32 10.82 -29.78
C SER A 226 25.99 10.68 -28.28
N PRO A 227 25.38 9.57 -27.85
CA PRO A 227 25.00 8.40 -28.64
C PRO A 227 23.73 8.61 -29.49
N LEU A 228 23.58 7.81 -30.55
CA LEU A 228 22.35 7.70 -31.33
C LEU A 228 21.26 7.07 -30.45
N THR A 229 20.06 7.63 -30.47
CA THR A 229 18.94 7.12 -29.67
C THR A 229 17.74 6.75 -30.54
N VAL A 230 17.07 5.66 -30.20
CA VAL A 230 15.84 5.21 -30.87
C VAL A 230 14.73 5.08 -29.83
N THR A 231 13.66 5.85 -30.00
CA THR A 231 12.43 5.70 -29.21
C THR A 231 11.46 4.81 -29.97
N THR A 232 11.10 3.67 -29.38
CA THR A 232 10.12 2.73 -29.95
C THR A 232 8.80 2.86 -29.20
N ALA A 233 7.73 3.24 -29.89
CA ALA A 233 6.37 3.29 -29.36
C ALA A 233 5.54 2.17 -29.98
N VAL A 234 4.79 1.44 -29.16
CA VAL A 234 4.00 0.28 -29.59
C VAL A 234 2.53 0.51 -29.28
N THR A 235 1.66 0.27 -30.26
CA THR A 235 0.23 0.12 -30.02
C THR A 235 -0.15 -1.35 -30.13
N LEU A 236 -0.70 -1.89 -29.05
CA LEU A 236 -1.26 -3.24 -29.00
C LEU A 236 -2.78 -3.16 -29.07
N ASN A 237 -3.41 -3.95 -29.94
CA ASN A 237 -4.83 -4.28 -29.85
C ASN A 237 -4.93 -5.80 -29.64
N VAL A 238 -5.44 -6.20 -28.48
CA VAL A 238 -5.56 -7.60 -28.06
C VAL A 238 -7.04 -7.97 -28.01
N SER A 239 -7.40 -9.12 -28.57
CA SER A 239 -8.70 -9.77 -28.38
C SER A 239 -8.52 -11.18 -27.81
N GLY A 240 -9.59 -11.70 -27.22
CA GLY A 240 -9.60 -13.01 -26.58
C GLY A 240 -9.12 -12.97 -25.14
N MET A 241 -8.58 -14.10 -24.65
CA MET A 241 -8.24 -14.26 -23.24
C MET A 241 -6.95 -13.53 -22.86
N ALA A 242 -6.86 -13.12 -21.60
CA ALA A 242 -5.62 -12.59 -21.04
C ALA A 242 -4.50 -13.64 -21.10
N ARG A 243 -3.36 -13.24 -21.64
CA ARG A 243 -2.23 -14.14 -21.87
C ARG A 243 -0.91 -13.39 -21.88
N ARG A 244 0.19 -14.13 -21.73
CA ARG A 244 1.53 -13.61 -21.99
C ARG A 244 1.75 -13.51 -23.49
N LEU A 245 2.12 -12.32 -23.95
CA LEU A 245 2.55 -12.04 -25.31
C LEU A 245 4.07 -11.91 -25.34
N VAL A 246 4.68 -12.38 -26.42
CA VAL A 246 6.11 -12.20 -26.69
C VAL A 246 6.23 -11.32 -27.93
N LEU A 247 6.78 -10.13 -27.77
CA LEU A 247 7.09 -9.24 -28.88
C LEU A 247 8.56 -9.43 -29.25
N GLU A 248 8.79 -10.34 -30.19
CA GLU A 248 10.12 -10.56 -30.75
C GLU A 248 10.56 -9.34 -31.59
N LYS A 249 11.85 -9.02 -31.58
CA LYS A 249 12.46 -7.99 -32.45
C LYS A 249 11.86 -6.58 -32.26
N LEU A 250 11.41 -6.28 -31.05
CA LEU A 250 10.91 -4.95 -30.74
C LEU A 250 12.05 -3.92 -30.76
N LEU A 251 13.16 -4.26 -30.14
CA LEU A 251 14.38 -3.46 -30.13
C LEU A 251 15.14 -3.58 -31.46
N PRO A 252 15.74 -2.48 -31.97
CA PRO A 252 16.71 -2.56 -33.05
C PRO A 252 17.86 -3.55 -32.70
N PRO A 253 18.43 -4.24 -33.70
CA PRO A 253 19.61 -5.06 -33.46
C PRO A 253 20.75 -4.23 -32.87
N ASP A 254 21.57 -4.87 -32.03
CA ASP A 254 22.73 -4.26 -31.37
C ASP A 254 22.41 -3.03 -30.50
N SER A 255 21.16 -2.90 -30.04
CA SER A 255 20.72 -1.83 -29.14
C SER A 255 20.55 -2.33 -27.70
N VAL A 256 20.77 -1.43 -26.74
CA VAL A 256 20.57 -1.68 -25.31
C VAL A 256 19.37 -0.87 -24.83
N PRO A 257 18.38 -1.49 -24.14
CA PRO A 257 17.23 -0.77 -23.62
C PRO A 257 17.65 0.20 -22.50
N LEU A 258 17.33 1.49 -22.68
CA LEU A 258 17.65 2.54 -21.69
C LEU A 258 16.51 2.77 -20.69
N ARG A 259 15.26 2.70 -21.16
CA ARG A 259 14.03 2.92 -20.38
C ARG A 259 12.85 2.24 -21.06
N ALA A 260 11.91 1.73 -20.27
CA ALA A 260 10.59 1.33 -20.73
C ALA A 260 9.51 2.04 -19.89
N ALA A 261 8.39 2.37 -20.52
CA ALA A 261 7.19 2.86 -19.84
C ALA A 261 6.01 2.05 -20.38
N SER A 262 5.12 1.57 -19.52
CA SER A 262 4.01 0.75 -19.95
C SER A 262 2.87 0.81 -18.93
N PRO A 263 1.60 0.85 -19.38
CA PRO A 263 0.45 0.61 -18.52
C PRO A 263 0.23 -0.88 -18.24
N LEU A 264 1.02 -1.77 -18.85
CA LEU A 264 0.95 -3.23 -18.69
C LEU A 264 2.21 -3.77 -18.00
N PRO A 265 2.12 -4.92 -17.32
CA PRO A 265 3.30 -5.62 -16.83
C PRO A 265 4.20 -6.04 -18.02
N VAL A 266 5.44 -5.57 -18.02
CA VAL A 266 6.43 -5.87 -19.06
C VAL A 266 7.77 -6.32 -18.49
N ALA A 267 8.47 -7.20 -19.20
CA ALA A 267 9.83 -7.63 -18.89
C ALA A 267 10.63 -7.89 -20.17
N PHE A 268 11.92 -7.54 -20.18
CA PHE A 268 12.81 -7.88 -21.29
C PHE A 268 13.37 -9.30 -21.13
N GLY A 269 13.39 -10.04 -22.22
CA GLY A 269 14.10 -11.31 -22.35
C GLY A 269 15.58 -11.11 -22.64
N PRO A 270 16.40 -12.16 -22.45
CA PRO A 270 17.85 -12.13 -22.67
C PRO A 270 18.25 -11.88 -24.13
N ASP A 271 17.33 -12.10 -25.06
CA ASP A 271 17.43 -11.91 -26.51
C ASP A 271 16.89 -10.55 -26.99
N GLY A 272 16.49 -9.67 -26.07
CA GLY A 272 15.87 -8.38 -26.39
C GLY A 272 14.38 -8.46 -26.73
N SER A 273 13.75 -9.63 -26.57
CA SER A 273 12.30 -9.79 -26.68
C SER A 273 11.58 -9.07 -25.54
N LEU A 274 10.38 -8.55 -25.78
CA LEU A 274 9.54 -7.97 -24.73
C LEU A 274 8.40 -8.93 -24.36
N PHE A 275 8.40 -9.41 -23.12
CA PHE A 275 7.27 -10.11 -22.52
C PHE A 275 6.25 -9.10 -22.03
N VAL A 276 4.99 -9.27 -22.42
CA VAL A 276 3.87 -8.40 -22.01
C VAL A 276 2.75 -9.28 -21.49
N GLN A 277 2.18 -8.98 -20.33
CA GLN A 277 0.93 -9.61 -19.89
C GLN A 277 -0.24 -8.69 -20.24
N ALA A 278 -1.14 -9.15 -21.11
CA ALA A 278 -2.22 -8.32 -21.62
C ALA A 278 -3.55 -9.09 -21.66
N GLY A 279 -4.61 -8.44 -21.17
CA GLY A 279 -6.00 -8.79 -21.45
C GLY A 279 -6.50 -8.14 -22.74
N PRO A 280 -7.75 -8.41 -23.16
CA PRO A 280 -8.34 -7.74 -24.31
C PRO A 280 -8.42 -6.22 -24.09
N GLY A 281 -8.07 -5.45 -25.12
CA GLY A 281 -8.00 -3.99 -25.04
C GLY A 281 -6.99 -3.36 -26.00
N ARG A 282 -6.91 -2.02 -25.95
CA ARG A 282 -5.93 -1.23 -26.70
C ARG A 282 -4.95 -0.56 -25.75
N PHE A 283 -3.65 -0.79 -25.96
CA PHE A 283 -2.59 -0.32 -25.06
C PHE A 283 -1.49 0.39 -25.83
N HIS A 284 -0.84 1.35 -25.16
CA HIS A 284 0.28 2.12 -25.67
C HIS A 284 1.49 1.88 -24.76
N LEU A 285 2.56 1.34 -25.34
CA LEU A 285 3.86 1.08 -24.71
C LEU A 285 4.89 2.05 -25.28
#